data_AF-A0A1Q7AWN1-F1
#
_entry.id   AF-A0A1Q7AWN1-F1
#
_cell.length_a   1.000
_cell.length_b   1.000
_cell.length_c   1.000
_cell.angle_alpha   90.00
_cell.angle_beta   90.00
_cell.angle_gamma   90.00
#
_symmetry.space_group_name_H-M   'P 1'
#
loop_
_entity.id
_entity.type
_entity.pdbx_description
1 polymer ?
#
loop_
_entity_poly.entity_id
_entity_poly.type
_entity_poly.pdbx_seq_one_letter_code
_entity_poly.pdbx_strand_id
1 'polypeptide(L)'
;MRFTLYWSLDDTARITTVEDLDIALTLVARSRRRARGPYVVDLLPAGTREGGLQLGIGHPERAFVLDLHPSGGYATESGVPAWPEPIAFDCGREVVEFKPEWTRVTARAAIEAARRYVHTGARPRNLRFTQIAVADRVRD
;
A
#
# COMPACT_ATOMS: atom_id res chain seq x y z
N MET A 1 -7.19 17.99 1.63
CA MET A 1 -6.87 17.27 0.38
C MET A 1 -7.89 16.14 0.21
N ARG A 2 -8.17 15.69 -1.02
CA ARG A 2 -9.12 14.58 -1.27
C ARG A 2 -8.34 13.44 -1.92
N PHE A 3 -8.70 12.20 -1.57
CA PHE A 3 -8.08 11.00 -2.09
C PHE A 3 -9.16 10.03 -2.59
N THR A 4 -8.74 9.08 -3.40
CA THR A 4 -9.54 7.93 -3.80
C THR A 4 -8.76 6.68 -3.45
N LEU A 5 -9.41 5.78 -2.73
CA LEU A 5 -8.93 4.43 -2.47
C LEU A 5 -9.46 3.52 -3.59
N TYR A 6 -8.59 2.75 -4.21
CA TYR A 6 -8.93 1.75 -5.22
C TYR A 6 -8.57 0.37 -4.67
N TRP A 7 -9.42 -0.61 -4.92
CA TRP A 7 -9.15 -2.02 -4.70
C TRP A 7 -9.90 -2.83 -5.77
N SER A 8 -9.44 -4.04 -6.06
CA SER A 8 -9.97 -4.76 -7.24
C SER A 8 -9.80 -3.94 -8.54
N LEU A 9 -10.44 -4.36 -9.63
CA LEU A 9 -10.38 -3.62 -10.90
C LEU A 9 -11.22 -2.35 -10.93
N ASP A 10 -12.37 -2.37 -10.25
CA ASP A 10 -13.41 -1.36 -10.44
C ASP A 10 -13.93 -0.76 -9.13
N ASP A 11 -13.51 -1.28 -7.96
CA ASP A 11 -14.03 -0.80 -6.68
C ASP A 11 -13.24 0.42 -6.20
N THR A 12 -13.96 1.45 -5.79
CA THR A 12 -13.36 2.69 -5.29
C THR A 12 -14.14 3.28 -4.13
N ALA A 13 -13.43 4.01 -3.26
CA ALA A 13 -14.03 4.83 -2.21
C ALA A 13 -13.39 6.22 -2.21
N ARG A 14 -14.23 7.24 -2.01
CA ARG A 14 -13.76 8.61 -1.81
C ARG A 14 -13.34 8.81 -0.37
N ILE A 15 -12.13 9.33 -0.18
CA ILE A 15 -11.53 9.55 1.13
C ILE A 15 -11.27 11.05 1.31
N THR A 16 -11.93 11.64 2.29
CA THR A 16 -11.76 13.04 2.67
C THR A 16 -11.16 13.21 4.06
N THR A 17 -11.32 12.20 4.91
CA THR A 17 -10.81 12.14 6.29
C THR A 17 -10.07 10.83 6.56
N VAL A 18 -9.35 10.79 7.68
CA VAL A 18 -8.75 9.54 8.19
C VAL A 18 -9.84 8.54 8.59
N GLU A 19 -10.98 9.01 9.07
CA GLU A 19 -12.12 8.16 9.41
C GLU A 19 -12.70 7.47 8.18
N ASP A 20 -12.85 8.19 7.05
CA ASP A 20 -13.28 7.60 5.78
C ASP A 20 -12.34 6.46 5.35
N LEU A 21 -11.03 6.65 5.52
CA LEU A 21 -10.02 5.65 5.20
C LEU A 21 -10.18 4.41 6.09
N ASP A 22 -10.32 4.58 7.40
CA ASP A 22 -10.45 3.48 8.35
C ASP A 22 -11.73 2.66 8.09
N ILE A 23 -12.83 3.34 7.79
CA ILE A 23 -14.10 2.70 7.40
C ILE A 23 -13.90 1.91 6.10
N ALA A 24 -13.31 2.52 5.07
CA ALA A 24 -13.09 1.86 3.79
C ALA A 24 -12.21 0.61 3.94
N LEU A 25 -11.05 0.71 4.60
CA LEU A 25 -10.17 -0.43 4.83
C LEU A 25 -10.84 -1.54 5.64
N THR A 26 -11.70 -1.20 6.60
CA THR A 26 -12.50 -2.18 7.35
C THR A 26 -13.50 -2.89 6.45
N LEU A 27 -14.17 -2.16 5.55
CA LEU A 27 -15.11 -2.73 4.58
C LEU A 27 -14.39 -3.66 3.59
N VAL A 28 -13.24 -3.23 3.05
CA VAL A 28 -12.44 -4.06 2.14
C VAL A 28 -11.94 -5.33 2.86
N ALA A 29 -11.43 -5.20 4.07
CA ALA A 29 -11.00 -6.37 4.85
C ALA A 29 -12.15 -7.36 5.11
N ARG A 30 -13.39 -6.87 5.34
CA ARG A 30 -14.58 -7.71 5.54
C ARG A 30 -15.05 -8.38 4.26
N SER A 31 -15.08 -7.67 3.13
CA SER A 31 -15.51 -8.24 1.85
C SER A 31 -14.50 -9.28 1.35
N ARG A 32 -13.20 -9.04 1.58
CA ARG A 32 -12.11 -9.92 1.18
C ARG A 32 -11.87 -11.10 2.11
N ARG A 33 -12.50 -11.22 3.29
CA ARG A 33 -12.42 -12.45 4.11
C ARG A 33 -12.85 -13.74 3.38
N ARG A 34 -13.55 -13.62 2.24
CA ARG A 34 -13.90 -14.75 1.35
C ARG A 34 -12.80 -15.08 0.32
N ALA A 35 -11.97 -14.11 -0.06
CA ALA A 35 -10.79 -14.29 -0.91
C ALA A 35 -9.59 -14.58 0.00
N ARG A 36 -9.04 -15.79 -0.05
CA ARG A 36 -8.12 -16.33 0.97
C ARG A 36 -6.70 -15.73 0.90
N GLY A 37 -6.52 -14.42 1.07
CA GLY A 37 -5.18 -13.85 1.12
C GLY A 37 -5.11 -12.34 1.36
N PRO A 38 -3.89 -11.83 1.64
CA PRO A 38 -3.59 -10.40 1.60
C PRO A 38 -3.93 -9.79 0.24
N TYR A 39 -4.27 -8.51 0.19
CA TYR A 39 -4.70 -7.81 -1.02
C TYR A 39 -4.03 -6.43 -1.12
N VAL A 40 -4.01 -5.90 -2.34
CA VAL A 40 -3.45 -4.59 -2.66
C VAL A 40 -4.53 -3.52 -2.72
N VAL A 41 -4.20 -2.33 -2.19
CA VAL A 41 -5.01 -1.11 -2.37
C VAL A 41 -4.15 0.04 -2.83
N ASP A 42 -4.71 0.90 -3.67
CA ASP A 42 -4.07 2.15 -4.12
C ASP A 42 -4.77 3.34 -3.48
N LEU A 43 -4.02 4.20 -2.81
CA LEU A 43 -4.49 5.44 -2.20
C LEU A 43 -3.90 6.63 -2.96
N LEU A 44 -4.69 7.17 -3.88
CA LEU A 44 -4.25 8.18 -4.84
C LEU A 44 -4.89 9.55 -4.53
N PRO A 45 -4.24 10.68 -4.85
CA PRO A 45 -4.92 11.97 -4.84
C PRO A 45 -6.13 11.96 -5.78
N ALA A 46 -7.24 12.60 -5.38
CA ALA A 46 -8.46 12.60 -6.18
C ALA A 46 -8.25 13.30 -7.53
N GLY A 47 -8.70 12.66 -8.61
CA GLY A 47 -8.62 13.21 -9.97
C GLY A 47 -7.30 12.94 -10.71
N THR A 48 -6.37 12.20 -10.11
CA THR A 48 -5.14 11.73 -10.76
C THR A 48 -4.93 10.24 -10.51
N ARG A 49 -4.25 9.58 -11.45
CA ARG A 49 -3.74 8.21 -11.28
C ARG A 49 -2.23 8.16 -11.02
N GLU A 50 -1.59 9.33 -10.97
CA GLU A 50 -0.16 9.46 -10.71
C GLU A 50 0.11 9.85 -9.25
N GLY A 51 1.19 9.31 -8.70
CA GLY A 51 1.57 9.51 -7.31
C GLY A 51 0.67 8.75 -6.33
N GLY A 52 0.84 9.00 -5.03
CA GLY A 52 0.10 8.29 -3.99
C GLY A 52 0.84 7.09 -3.42
N LEU A 53 0.10 6.24 -2.71
CA LEU A 53 0.64 5.07 -2.03
C LEU A 53 -0.10 3.83 -2.50
N GLN A 54 0.64 2.76 -2.79
CA GLN A 54 0.09 1.42 -2.89
C GLN A 54 0.45 0.64 -1.62
N LEU A 55 -0.50 -0.12 -1.08
CA LEU A 55 -0.32 -0.84 0.18
C LEU A 55 -0.78 -2.29 0.07
N GLY A 56 -0.01 -3.17 0.71
CA GLY A 56 -0.44 -4.54 1.00
C GLY A 56 -1.19 -4.62 2.33
N ILE A 57 -2.40 -5.17 2.33
CA ILE A 57 -3.29 -5.25 3.48
C ILE A 57 -3.72 -6.71 3.71
N GLY A 58 -3.94 -7.11 4.96
CA GLY A 58 -4.57 -8.39 5.31
C GLY A 58 -3.63 -9.49 5.79
N HIS A 59 -2.32 -9.40 5.53
CA HIS A 59 -1.34 -10.28 6.20
C HIS A 59 -1.23 -9.86 7.69
N PRO A 60 -1.24 -10.81 8.65
CA PRO A 60 -1.34 -10.50 10.08
C PRO A 60 -0.16 -9.69 10.62
N GLU A 61 1.04 -9.90 10.07
CA GLU A 61 2.27 -9.33 10.63
C GLU A 61 3.03 -8.37 9.71
N ARG A 62 2.73 -8.39 8.42
CA ARG A 62 3.55 -7.78 7.38
C ARG A 62 2.68 -7.09 6.36
N ALA A 63 3.26 -6.14 5.68
CA ALA A 63 2.67 -5.34 4.64
C ALA A 63 3.79 -4.82 3.76
N PHE A 64 3.41 -4.19 2.65
CA PHE A 64 4.30 -3.31 1.92
C PHE A 64 3.66 -1.94 1.81
N VAL A 65 4.48 -0.92 1.60
CA VAL A 65 4.05 0.41 1.18
C VAL A 65 4.94 0.83 0.04
N LEU A 66 4.36 1.16 -1.11
CA LEU A 66 5.06 1.64 -2.29
C LEU A 66 4.64 3.09 -2.53
N ASP A 67 5.61 3.99 -2.65
CA ASP A 67 5.33 5.33 -3.16
C ASP A 67 5.29 5.30 -4.69
N LEU A 68 4.15 5.68 -5.25
CA LEU A 68 3.87 5.70 -6.68
C LEU A 68 4.39 6.97 -7.39
N HIS A 69 5.06 7.87 -6.68
CA HIS A 69 5.79 8.98 -7.30
C HIS A 69 6.91 8.46 -8.22
N PRO A 70 7.29 9.15 -9.30
CA PRO A 70 8.36 8.70 -10.20
C PRO A 70 9.73 8.43 -9.55
N SER A 71 10.02 9.06 -8.41
CA SER A 71 11.22 8.84 -7.60
C SER A 71 10.94 8.03 -6.32
N GLY A 72 9.78 7.39 -6.26
CA GLY A 72 9.33 6.53 -5.17
C GLY A 72 9.92 5.13 -5.25
N GLY A 73 9.42 4.28 -4.38
CA GLY A 73 9.84 2.89 -4.24
C GLY A 73 9.29 2.28 -2.97
N TYR A 74 9.66 1.03 -2.70
CA TYR A 74 9.20 0.32 -1.52
C TYR A 74 9.75 0.96 -0.24
N ALA A 75 8.88 1.03 0.75
CA ALA A 75 9.17 1.50 2.08
C ALA A 75 9.70 0.39 2.96
N THR A 76 10.55 0.75 3.91
CA THR A 76 11.05 -0.12 4.97
C THR A 76 10.81 0.53 6.33
N GLU A 77 10.34 -0.27 7.29
CA GLU A 77 10.26 0.09 8.70
C GLU A 77 11.58 -0.26 9.41
N SER A 78 12.08 0.66 10.23
CA SER A 78 13.33 0.45 10.95
C SER A 78 13.22 -0.71 11.93
N GLY A 79 14.20 -1.61 11.94
CA GLY A 79 14.23 -2.78 12.82
C GLY A 79 13.33 -3.94 12.39
N VAL A 80 12.57 -3.82 11.29
CA VAL A 80 11.81 -4.94 10.73
C VAL A 80 12.69 -5.73 9.75
N PRO A 81 12.98 -7.01 10.03
CA PRO A 81 13.73 -7.85 9.11
C PRO A 81 12.91 -8.20 7.86
N ALA A 82 13.59 -8.63 6.81
CA ALA A 82 12.92 -9.26 5.66
C ALA A 82 12.10 -10.47 6.12
N TRP A 83 10.95 -10.71 5.46
CA TRP A 83 10.16 -11.90 5.73
C TRP A 83 10.91 -13.15 5.22
N PRO A 84 10.78 -14.35 5.82
CA PRO A 84 11.56 -15.52 5.39
C PRO A 84 11.27 -15.98 3.95
N GLU A 85 10.08 -15.69 3.44
CA GLU A 85 9.59 -16.13 2.13
C GLU A 85 8.82 -15.02 1.42
N PRO A 86 8.61 -15.09 0.10
CA PRO A 86 7.71 -14.18 -0.59
C PRO A 86 6.28 -14.22 -0.02
N ILE A 87 5.59 -13.08 0.00
CA ILE A 87 4.19 -13.01 0.42
C ILE A 87 3.33 -12.75 -0.81
N ALA A 88 2.35 -13.61 -1.04
CA ALA A 88 1.36 -13.46 -2.09
C ALA A 88 0.32 -12.37 -1.74
N PHE A 89 0.16 -11.38 -2.63
CA PHE A 89 -0.90 -10.37 -2.54
C PHE A 89 -1.81 -10.42 -3.77
N ASP A 90 -3.11 -10.43 -3.53
CA ASP A 90 -4.14 -10.29 -4.56
C ASP A 90 -4.17 -8.84 -5.08
N CYS A 91 -3.79 -8.66 -6.35
CA CYS A 91 -3.73 -7.39 -7.06
C CYS A 91 -4.99 -7.15 -7.93
N GLY A 92 -6.07 -7.90 -7.70
CA GLY A 92 -7.35 -7.82 -8.43
C GLY A 92 -7.41 -8.68 -9.69
N ARG A 93 -6.37 -8.69 -10.54
CA ARG A 93 -6.30 -9.56 -11.73
C ARG A 93 -5.64 -10.90 -11.45
N GLU A 94 -4.64 -10.86 -10.59
CA GLU A 94 -3.76 -11.96 -10.30
C GLU A 94 -3.24 -11.85 -8.87
N VAL A 95 -2.69 -12.94 -8.38
CA VAL A 95 -1.98 -13.00 -7.12
C VAL A 95 -0.49 -12.92 -7.44
N VAL A 96 0.18 -11.91 -6.88
CA VAL A 96 1.60 -11.65 -7.13
C VAL A 96 2.41 -11.95 -5.87
N GLU A 97 3.54 -12.63 -6.02
CA GLU A 97 4.49 -12.87 -4.94
C GLU A 97 5.42 -11.67 -4.75
N PHE A 98 5.29 -10.99 -3.61
CA PHE A 98 6.14 -9.85 -3.25
C PHE A 98 7.39 -10.34 -2.54
N LYS A 99 8.56 -9.84 -2.98
CA LYS A 99 9.87 -10.21 -2.43
C LYS A 99 9.96 -9.88 -0.93
N PRO A 100 10.67 -10.71 -0.13
CA PRO A 100 10.98 -10.45 1.27
C PRO A 100 11.40 -9.02 1.63
N GLU A 101 12.19 -8.38 0.76
CA GLU A 101 12.71 -7.03 0.98
C GLU A 101 11.63 -5.95 0.87
N TRP A 102 10.59 -6.21 0.08
CA TRP A 102 9.49 -5.28 -0.18
C TRP A 102 8.45 -5.27 0.93
N THR A 103 8.40 -6.33 1.73
CA THR A 103 7.40 -6.53 2.80
C THR A 103 7.95 -6.20 4.19
N ARG A 104 9.02 -5.41 4.26
CA ARG A 104 9.69 -4.96 5.51
C ARG A 104 8.93 -3.85 6.23
N VAL A 105 7.61 -3.96 6.29
CA VAL A 105 6.72 -3.03 6.99
C VAL A 105 5.72 -3.86 7.78
N THR A 106 5.47 -3.51 9.05
CA THR A 106 4.41 -4.15 9.82
C THR A 106 3.04 -3.73 9.29
N ALA A 107 2.03 -4.60 9.42
CA ALA A 107 0.66 -4.28 9.02
C ALA A 107 0.17 -2.97 9.67
N ARG A 108 0.49 -2.76 10.96
CA ARG A 108 0.18 -1.52 11.69
C ARG A 108 0.84 -0.30 11.07
N ALA A 109 2.15 -0.36 10.78
CA ALA A 109 2.89 0.79 10.25
C ALA A 109 2.42 1.18 8.83
N ALA A 110 1.97 0.22 8.02
CA ALA A 110 1.35 0.49 6.72
C ALA A 110 0.06 1.31 6.87
N ILE A 111 -0.83 0.93 7.79
CA ILE A 111 -2.05 1.71 8.09
C ILE A 111 -1.69 3.10 8.60
N GLU A 112 -0.73 3.21 9.53
CA GLU A 112 -0.28 4.51 10.04
C GLU A 112 0.31 5.41 8.95
N ALA A 113 1.04 4.82 7.98
CA ALA A 113 1.55 5.55 6.83
C ALA A 113 0.41 6.09 5.96
N ALA A 114 -0.60 5.27 5.65
CA ALA A 114 -1.79 5.71 4.90
C ALA A 114 -2.54 6.84 5.62
N ARG A 115 -2.75 6.71 6.93
CA ARG A 115 -3.39 7.76 7.75
C ARG A 115 -2.62 9.08 7.72
N ARG A 116 -1.29 9.01 7.87
CA ARG A 116 -0.42 10.19 7.76
C ARG A 116 -0.49 10.82 6.38
N TYR A 117 -0.53 10.01 5.33
CA TYR A 117 -0.67 10.49 3.96
C TYR A 117 -2.00 11.22 3.75
N VAL A 118 -3.12 10.66 4.21
CA VAL A 118 -4.44 11.33 4.14
C VAL A 118 -4.43 12.64 4.92
N HIS A 119 -3.83 12.65 6.12
CA HIS A 119 -3.80 13.83 6.98
C HIS A 119 -2.94 14.97 6.41
N THR A 120 -1.78 14.64 5.83
CA THR A 120 -0.76 15.64 5.43
C THR A 120 -0.70 15.90 3.94
N GLY A 121 -1.18 14.99 3.10
CA GLY A 121 -0.96 15.02 1.65
C GLY A 121 0.47 14.76 1.20
N ALA A 122 1.38 14.48 2.13
CA ALA A 122 2.81 14.33 1.87
C ALA A 122 3.30 12.91 2.17
N ARG A 123 4.40 12.50 1.52
CA ARG A 123 5.06 11.21 1.75
C ARG A 123 5.21 10.95 3.25
N PRO A 124 4.72 9.81 3.78
CA PRO A 124 4.81 9.49 5.20
C PRO A 124 6.25 9.43 5.69
N ARG A 125 6.51 9.96 6.89
CA ARG A 125 7.86 10.01 7.48
C ARG A 125 8.14 8.91 8.50
N ASN A 126 7.14 8.10 8.85
CA ASN A 126 7.30 6.95 9.74
C ASN A 126 8.00 5.76 9.07
N LEU A 127 8.15 5.79 7.74
CA LEU A 127 8.83 4.77 6.96
C LEU A 127 9.93 5.40 6.12
N ARG A 128 10.97 4.62 5.82
CA ARG A 128 12.03 5.02 4.89
C ARG A 128 11.71 4.47 3.50
N PHE A 129 11.55 5.35 2.52
CA PHE A 129 11.34 4.95 1.13
C PHE A 129 12.68 4.80 0.41
N THR A 130 12.87 3.68 -0.25
CA THR A 130 14.04 3.46 -1.12
C THR A 130 13.77 4.16 -2.45
N GLN A 131 14.67 5.03 -2.88
CA GLN A 131 14.57 5.63 -4.21
C GLN A 131 14.96 4.56 -5.23
N ILE A 132 14.04 4.15 -6.10
CA ILE A 132 14.41 3.29 -7.23
C ILE A 132 15.12 4.18 -8.25
N ALA A 133 16.37 3.87 -8.56
CA ALA A 133 17.07 4.55 -9.64
C ALA A 133 16.36 4.21 -10.97
N VAL A 134 16.14 5.22 -11.83
CA VAL A 134 15.41 5.09 -13.10
C VAL A 134 15.98 4.00 -14.02
N ALA A 135 17.22 3.56 -13.79
CA ALA A 135 17.89 2.50 -14.55
C ALA A 135 17.26 1.11 -14.43
N ASP A 136 16.51 0.81 -13.36
CA ASP A 136 15.86 -0.51 -13.19
C ASP A 136 14.49 -0.62 -13.88
N ARG A 137 13.99 0.45 -14.53
CA ARG A 137 12.67 0.47 -15.19
C ARG A 137 12.59 -0.31 -16.51
N VAL A 138 13.70 -0.84 -17.02
CA VAL A 138 13.76 -1.44 -18.37
C VAL A 138 13.72 -2.98 -18.34
N ARG A 139 13.59 -3.60 -17.17
CA ARG A 139 13.50 -5.07 -17.07
C ARG A 139 12.50 -5.48 -16.00
N ASP A 140 11.23 -5.46 -16.37
CA ASP A 140 10.23 -6.48 -16.03
C ASP A 140 9.04 -6.32 -17.00
#